data_AF-E5VPJ2-F1
#
_entry.id   AF-E5VPJ2-F1
#
_cell.length_a   1.000
_cell.length_b   1.000
_cell.length_c   1.000
_cell.angle_alpha   90.00
_cell.angle_beta   90.00
_cell.angle_gamma   90.00
#
_symmetry.space_group_name_H-M   'P 1'
#
loop_
_entity.id
_entity.type
_entity.pdbx_description
1 polymer ?
#
loop_
_entity_poly.entity_id
_entity_poly.type
_entity_poly.pdbx_seq_one_letter_code
_entity_poly.pdbx_strand_id
1 'polypeptide(L)' 'MNKALKENGIIYTSFKYGEFEGERNGRYFTDFTEDSLKEFILQIPQLQIKEIWTTGDVREGRGDERWLNILICKGKTS' A
#
# COMPACT_ATOMS: atom_id res chain seq x y z
N MET A 1 8.04 -1.63 9.56
CA MET A 1 7.82 -0.17 9.75
C MET A 1 7.25 0.21 11.11
N ASN A 2 6.33 -0.56 11.72
CA ASN A 2 5.73 -0.24 13.03
C ASN A 2 6.75 0.20 14.11
N LYS A 3 7.87 -0.50 14.30
CA LYS A 3 8.90 -0.14 15.30
C LYS A 3 9.60 1.21 15.02
N ALA A 4 9.73 1.60 13.76
CA ALA A 4 10.42 2.83 13.36
C ALA A 4 9.50 4.05 13.39
N LEU A 5 8.18 3.85 13.36
CA LEU A 5 7.21 4.94 13.35
C LEU A 5 6.89 5.40 14.78
N LYS A 6 6.90 6.73 14.98
CA LYS A 6 6.43 7.35 16.21
C LYS A 6 4.93 7.10 16.39
N GLU A 7 4.48 7.24 17.63
CA GLU A 7 3.06 7.16 17.98
C GLU A 7 2.24 8.20 17.21
N ASN A 8 1.10 7.80 16.65
CA ASN A 8 0.30 8.57 15.68
C ASN A 8 1.03 9.03 14.41
N GLY A 9 2.21 8.46 14.10
CA GLY A 9 2.91 8.74 12.86
C GLY A 9 2.14 8.22 11.65
N ILE A 10 2.36 8.86 10.50
CA ILE A 10 1.74 8.50 9.22
C ILE A 10 2.77 7.85 8.30
N ILE A 11 2.37 6.74 7.68
CA ILE A 11 3.06 6.11 6.56
C ILE A 11 2.23 6.40 5.32
N TYR A 12 2.88 6.94 4.30
CA TYR A 12 2.37 6.90 2.94
C TYR A 12 3.06 5.76 2.19
N THR A 13 2.28 4.96 1.48
CA THR A 13 2.81 3.92 0.60
C THR A 13 1.97 3.83 -0.67
N SER A 14 2.59 3.39 -1.75
CA SER A 14 1.94 3.23 -3.04
C SER A 14 2.38 1.92 -3.69
N PHE A 15 1.43 1.19 -4.25
CA PHE A 15 1.62 -0.09 -4.92
C PHE A 15 1.02 -0.05 -6.31
N LYS A 16 1.49 -0.92 -7.20
CA LYS A 16 0.81 -1.13 -8.48
C LYS A 16 -0.55 -1.76 -8.20
N TYR A 17 -1.59 -1.26 -8.87
CA TYR A 17 -2.94 -1.77 -8.73
C TYR A 17 -3.13 -3.07 -9.48
N GLY A 18 -3.59 -4.12 -8.80
CA GLY A 18 -3.91 -5.41 -9.41
C GLY A 18 -3.75 -6.59 -8.46
N GLU A 19 -3.85 -7.79 -9.01
CA GLU A 19 -3.84 -9.06 -8.27
C GLU A 19 -2.61 -9.92 -8.60
N PHE A 20 -1.59 -9.34 -9.23
CA PHE A 20 -0.40 -10.10 -9.60
C PHE A 20 0.55 -10.27 -8.41
N GLU A 21 1.02 -11.50 -8.24
CA GLU A 21 2.10 -11.82 -7.32
C GLU A 21 3.06 -12.80 -8.01
N GLY A 22 4.34 -12.47 -8.08
CA GLY A 22 5.33 -13.31 -8.75
C GLY A 22 6.57 -12.58 -9.28
N GLU A 23 7.39 -13.30 -10.03
CA GLU A 23 8.66 -12.78 -10.55
C GLU A 23 8.50 -12.12 -11.93
N ARG A 24 9.09 -10.93 -12.11
CA ARG A 24 9.25 -10.25 -13.39
C ARG A 24 10.68 -9.74 -13.50
N ASN A 25 11.41 -10.12 -14.55
CA ASN A 25 12.78 -9.63 -14.80
C ASN A 25 13.73 -9.79 -13.59
N GLY A 26 13.73 -10.96 -12.94
CA GLY A 26 14.63 -11.26 -11.82
C GLY A 26 14.22 -10.62 -10.47
N ARG A 27 13.03 -10.05 -10.37
CA ARG A 27 12.52 -9.41 -9.15
C ARG A 27 11.11 -9.89 -8.84
N TYR A 28 10.84 -10.12 -7.57
CA TYR A 28 9.51 -10.47 -7.09
C TYR A 28 8.67 -9.21 -6.89
N PHE A 29 7.42 -9.24 -7.33
CA PHE A 29 6.45 -8.18 -7.19
C PHE A 29 5.17 -8.72 -6.57
N THR A 30 4.55 -7.88 -5.76
CA THR A 30 3.19 -8.06 -5.24
C THR A 30 2.43 -6.77 -5.56
N ASP A 31 1.45 -6.89 -6.45
CA ASP A 31 0.49 -5.84 -6.77
C ASP A 31 -0.69 -5.98 -5.77
N PHE A 32 -1.42 -4.89 -5.51
CA PHE A 32 -2.55 -4.91 -4.57
C PHE A 32 -3.81 -4.27 -5.16
N THR A 33 -4.97 -4.78 -4.76
CA THR A 33 -6.26 -4.07 -4.81
C THR A 33 -6.57 -3.50 -3.43
N GLU A 34 -7.64 -2.71 -3.32
CA GLU A 34 -8.10 -2.19 -2.04
C GLU A 34 -8.34 -3.31 -1.03
N ASP A 35 -8.88 -4.45 -1.46
CA ASP A 35 -9.31 -5.52 -0.57
C ASP A 35 -8.14 -6.40 -0.13
N SER A 36 -7.29 -6.84 -1.06
CA SER A 36 -6.08 -7.61 -0.71
C SER A 36 -5.13 -6.80 0.18
N LEU A 37 -5.06 -5.48 -0.01
CA LEU A 37 -4.29 -4.63 0.89
C LEU A 37 -4.92 -4.50 2.28
N LYS A 38 -6.25 -4.31 2.38
CA LYS A 38 -6.92 -4.25 3.69
C LYS A 38 -6.67 -5.53 4.47
N GLU A 39 -6.81 -6.69 3.83
CA GLU A 39 -6.52 -7.99 4.43
C GLU A 39 -5.09 -8.09 4.94
N PHE A 40 -4.12 -7.61 4.13
CA PHE A 40 -2.71 -7.56 4.52
C PHE A 40 -2.46 -6.66 5.74
N ILE A 41 -3.00 -5.44 5.75
CA ILE A 41 -2.81 -4.50 6.87
C ILE A 41 -3.52 -4.96 8.15
N LEU A 42 -4.66 -5.65 8.04
CA LEU A 42 -5.36 -6.24 9.19
C LEU A 42 -4.50 -7.23 9.99
N GLN A 43 -3.49 -7.85 9.36
CA GLN A 43 -2.53 -8.72 10.05
C GLN A 43 -1.57 -7.95 10.98
N ILE A 44 -1.55 -6.62 10.91
CA ILE A 44 -0.67 -5.74 11.69
C ILE A 44 -1.54 -4.81 12.55
N PRO A 45 -2.04 -5.27 13.71
CA PRO A 45 -3.08 -4.56 14.48
C PRO A 45 -2.65 -3.17 15.01
N GLN A 46 -1.34 -2.87 15.02
CA GLN A 46 -0.85 -1.54 15.39
C GLN A 46 -0.97 -0.51 14.26
N LEU A 47 -1.35 -0.93 13.05
CA LEU A 47 -1.50 -0.07 11.89
C LEU A 47 -2.99 0.08 11.54
N GLN A 48 -3.41 1.31 11.27
CA GLN A 48 -4.77 1.64 10.91
C GLN A 48 -4.78 2.38 9.58
N ILE A 49 -5.56 1.89 8.63
CA ILE A 49 -5.78 2.58 7.36
C ILE A 49 -6.58 3.85 7.64
N LYS A 50 -6.07 5.00 7.17
CA LYS A 50 -6.77 6.28 7.21
C LYS A 50 -7.46 6.59 5.89
N GLU A 51 -6.79 6.29 4.79
CA GLU A 51 -7.28 6.59 3.46
C GLU A 51 -6.67 5.62 2.45
N ILE A 52 -7.47 5.24 1.44
CA ILE A 52 -7.05 4.47 0.28
C ILE A 52 -7.67 5.14 -0.94
N TRP A 53 -6.89 5.34 -1.99
CA TRP A 53 -7.38 5.84 -3.26
C TRP A 53 -6.53 5.35 -4.43
N THR A 54 -7.05 5.45 -5.64
CA THR A 54 -6.32 5.10 -6.86
C THR A 54 -6.00 6.33 -7.69
N THR A 55 -4.86 6.28 -8.38
CA THR A 55 -4.45 7.31 -9.36
C THR A 55 -3.95 6.63 -10.63
N GLY A 56 -4.13 7.28 -11.78
CA GLY A 56 -3.43 6.88 -13.00
C GLY A 56 -1.95 7.27 -12.96
N ASP A 57 -1.11 6.60 -13.74
CA ASP A 57 0.26 7.05 -13.98
C ASP A 57 0.25 8.28 -14.89
N VAL A 58 0.93 9.34 -14.47
CA VAL A 58 0.96 10.63 -15.20
C VAL A 58 2.02 10.67 -16.30
N ARG A 59 2.86 9.63 -16.42
CA ARG A 59 3.88 9.55 -17.47
C ARG A 59 3.22 9.21 -18.81
N GLU A 60 3.64 9.93 -19.84
CA GLU A 60 3.22 9.68 -21.21
C GLU A 60 3.44 8.21 -21.61
N GLY A 61 2.44 7.60 -22.24
CA GLY A 61 2.48 6.19 -22.65
C GLY A 61 2.20 5.16 -21.53
N ARG A 62 1.87 5.58 -20.30
CA ARG A 62 1.54 4.68 -19.18
C ARG A 62 0.14 4.87 -18.60
N GLY A 63 -0.77 5.53 -19.31
CA GLY A 63 -2.09 5.92 -18.79
C GLY A 63 -2.98 4.76 -18.32
N ASP A 64 -2.74 3.55 -18.81
CA ASP A 64 -3.47 2.34 -18.36
C ASP A 64 -2.98 1.82 -16.99
N GLU A 65 -1.80 2.26 -16.54
CA GLU A 65 -1.27 1.88 -15.25
C GLU A 65 -1.95 2.66 -14.13
N ARG A 66 -2.41 1.91 -13.12
CA ARG A 66 -3.02 2.44 -11.92
C ARG A 66 -2.16 2.15 -10.71
N TRP A 67 -2.16 3.09 -9.77
CA TRP A 67 -1.46 3.01 -8.49
C TRP A 67 -2.48 3.04 -7.37
N LEU A 68 -2.29 2.16 -6.39
CA LEU A 68 -3.04 2.13 -5.14
C LEU A 68 -2.24 2.88 -4.08
N ASN A 69 -2.79 3.99 -3.58
CA ASN A 69 -2.13 4.89 -2.65
C ASN A 69 -2.83 4.84 -1.29
N ILE A 70 -2.04 4.83 -0.22
CA ILE A 70 -2.55 4.57 1.12
C ILE A 70 -1.88 5.45 2.15
N LEU A 71 -2.69 6.01 3.05
CA LEU A 71 -2.24 6.61 4.29
C LEU A 71 -2.56 5.67 5.45
N ILE A 72 -1.54 5.32 6.22
CA ILE A 72 -1.63 4.42 7.37
C ILE A 72 -1.15 5.17 8.60
N CYS A 73 -1.94 5.16 9.67
CA CYS A 73 -1.57 5.71 10.96
C CYS A 73 -1.14 4.58 11.89
N LYS A 74 -0.06 4.76 12.64
CA LYS A 74 0.21 3.89 13.79
C LYS A 74 -0.79 4.22 14.90
N GLY A 75 -1.53 3.21 15.33
CA GLY A 75 -2.44 3.29 16.45
C GLY A 75 -1.66 3.30 17.78
N LYS A 76 -2.29 3.87 18.81
CA LYS A 76 -1.71 3.88 20.16
C LYS A 76 -1.45 2.47 20.64
N THR A 77 -0.21 2.22 21.05
CA THR A 77 0.10 1.01 21.82
C THR A 77 -0.51 1.22 23.20
N SER A 78 -1.60 0.49 23.52
CA SER A 78 -2.16 0.43 24.87
C SER A 78 -1.19 -0.20 25.86
#